data_AF-A0ABC8T5B0-F1
#
_entry.id   AF-A0ABC8T5B0-F1
#
_cell.length_a   1.000
_cell.length_b   1.000
_cell.length_c   1.000
_cell.angle_alpha   90.00
_cell.angle_beta   90.00
_cell.angle_gamma   90.00
#
_symmetry.space_group_name_H-M   'P 1'
#
loop_
_entity.id
_entity.type
_entity.pdbx_description
1 polymer ?
#
loop_
_entity_poly.entity_id
_entity_poly.type
_entity_poly.pdbx_seq_one_letter_code
_entity_poly.pdbx_strand_id
1 'polypeptide(L)'
;MEFGRRLFSLLKTSKKEDEELFLSAGNTSAQLEELIASSNGGQGIPIRRFTAKELIKATNNFKEIVGYTGNCHIFTGSFDKSPILVKKFREFSPDRSLSGAIRDIVITSRMSQHKNVLKLLGFSIEFKIPVLVYECAWTKVEQLPNLLYPRPKTAFRWKNRLRIATDIGNAIAYLHTAFPAPIVYRDLNPQNIVIDQDGVAKLLEFSLSTSIPPGESSVEDCVVGTTGYGDPEYTITGIITLKTDVYMFGMLLLVLLTGKKPLDPYSGSLKDCVKDHVKNNRFNKILDDTILAEDGGIRKEQQLQASVALALRCVENKGENRPELVEVVEKLRWIERSVHLF
;
A
#
# COMPACT_ATOMS: atom_id res chain seq x y z
N MET A 1 -24.83 11.72 -13.95
CA MET A 1 -24.40 10.62 -14.85
C MET A 1 -23.24 11.02 -15.78
N GLU A 2 -23.13 12.28 -16.21
CA GLU A 2 -22.04 12.76 -17.08
C GLU A 2 -20.69 12.94 -16.34
N PHE A 3 -20.72 13.31 -15.05
CA PHE A 3 -19.51 13.57 -14.24
C PHE A 3 -18.72 12.30 -13.89
N GLY A 4 -19.41 11.18 -13.65
CA GLY A 4 -18.77 9.88 -13.44
C GLY A 4 -17.99 9.41 -14.68
N ARG A 5 -18.43 9.78 -15.89
CA ARG A 5 -17.71 9.45 -17.13
C ARG A 5 -16.39 10.22 -17.27
N ARG A 6 -16.33 11.47 -16.79
CA ARG A 6 -15.10 12.30 -16.74
C ARG A 6 -14.08 11.80 -15.70
N LEU A 7 -14.55 11.31 -14.56
CA LEU A 7 -13.68 10.65 -13.58
C LEU A 7 -13.12 9.33 -14.14
N PHE A 8 -13.96 8.58 -14.86
CA PHE A 8 -13.55 7.36 -15.55
C PHE A 8 -12.54 7.60 -16.68
N SER A 9 -12.59 8.76 -17.37
CA SER A 9 -11.56 9.10 -18.35
C SER A 9 -10.22 9.40 -17.65
N LEU A 10 -10.22 10.20 -16.57
CA LEU A 10 -9.00 10.52 -15.80
C LEU A 10 -8.31 9.29 -15.17
N LEU A 11 -9.07 8.26 -14.81
CA LEU A 11 -8.53 6.99 -14.31
C LEU A 11 -8.18 5.99 -15.43
N LYS A 12 -8.67 6.20 -16.66
CA LYS A 12 -8.40 5.34 -17.83
C LYS A 12 -7.15 5.72 -18.61
N THR A 13 -6.68 6.96 -18.55
CA THR A 13 -5.80 7.46 -19.61
C THR A 13 -4.41 7.84 -19.12
N SER A 14 -3.44 7.02 -19.51
CA SER A 14 -2.05 7.44 -19.77
C SER A 14 -1.93 8.27 -21.07
N LYS A 15 -3.02 8.85 -21.58
CA LYS A 15 -3.02 9.66 -22.80
C LYS A 15 -2.76 11.11 -22.45
N LYS A 16 -1.60 11.57 -22.92
CA LYS A 16 -1.03 12.92 -22.82
C LYS A 16 -2.02 14.07 -23.07
N GLU A 17 -3.05 13.85 -23.90
CA GLU A 17 -4.05 14.85 -24.30
C GLU A 17 -5.07 15.21 -23.19
N ASP A 18 -5.47 14.24 -22.36
CA ASP A 18 -6.40 14.49 -21.24
C ASP A 18 -5.67 15.08 -20.01
N GLU A 19 -4.37 14.77 -19.86
CA GLU A 19 -3.49 15.39 -18.85
C GLU A 19 -3.18 16.87 -19.19
N GLU A 20 -2.99 17.22 -20.47
CA GLU A 20 -2.85 18.61 -20.94
C GLU A 20 -4.13 19.45 -20.71
N LEU A 21 -5.31 18.81 -20.78
CA LEU A 21 -6.60 19.42 -20.48
C LEU A 21 -6.81 19.73 -18.98
N PHE A 22 -6.18 18.95 -18.09
CA PHE A 22 -6.16 19.19 -16.65
C PHE A 22 -5.15 20.29 -16.24
N LEU A 23 -4.07 20.41 -17.02
CA LEU A 23 -2.94 21.33 -16.80
C LEU A 23 -3.15 22.74 -17.38
N SER A 24 -3.95 22.89 -18.44
CA SER A 24 -4.08 24.15 -19.19
C SER A 24 -4.97 25.22 -18.54
N ALA A 25 -5.59 24.94 -17.40
CA ALA A 25 -6.53 25.88 -16.78
C ALA A 25 -6.23 26.10 -15.30
N GLY A 26 -6.40 27.32 -14.82
CA GLY A 26 -6.56 27.64 -13.38
C GLY A 26 -7.74 26.91 -12.69
N ASN A 27 -8.35 25.92 -13.35
CA ASN A 27 -9.38 24.99 -12.89
C ASN A 27 -8.84 23.77 -12.14
N THR A 28 -7.54 23.46 -12.17
CA THR A 28 -6.96 22.26 -11.54
C THR A 28 -7.29 22.17 -10.04
N SER A 29 -7.29 23.31 -9.35
CA SER A 29 -7.64 23.43 -7.93
C SER A 29 -9.12 23.14 -7.67
N ALA A 30 -9.99 23.80 -8.42
CA ALA A 30 -11.45 23.67 -8.28
C ALA A 30 -11.91 22.26 -8.67
N GLN A 31 -11.31 21.66 -9.70
CA GLN A 31 -11.57 20.29 -10.11
C GLN A 31 -11.10 19.28 -9.05
N LEU A 32 -9.92 19.47 -8.45
CA LEU A 32 -9.46 18.60 -7.36
C LEU A 32 -10.35 18.72 -6.12
N GLU A 33 -10.79 19.93 -5.79
CA GLU A 33 -11.71 20.19 -4.68
C GLU A 33 -13.09 19.58 -4.94
N GLU A 34 -13.62 19.70 -6.16
CA GLU A 34 -14.86 19.05 -6.58
C GLU A 34 -14.73 17.52 -6.55
N LEU A 35 -13.58 16.97 -6.97
CA LEU A 35 -13.26 15.55 -6.88
C LEU A 35 -13.25 15.06 -5.43
N ILE A 36 -12.69 15.83 -4.50
CA ILE A 36 -12.68 15.48 -3.07
C ILE A 36 -14.07 15.63 -2.46
N ALA A 37 -14.78 16.73 -2.76
CA ALA A 37 -16.11 17.02 -2.23
C ALA A 37 -17.15 15.99 -2.68
N SER A 38 -17.14 15.63 -3.97
CA SER A 38 -18.00 14.59 -4.53
C SER A 38 -17.69 13.19 -4.00
N SER A 39 -16.47 12.97 -3.50
CA SER A 39 -16.03 11.68 -2.94
C SER A 39 -16.45 11.44 -1.49
N ASN A 40 -16.78 12.50 -0.74
CA ASN A 40 -16.94 12.45 0.72
C ASN A 40 -18.39 12.51 1.23
N GLY A 41 -19.39 12.44 0.34
CA GLY A 41 -20.81 12.35 0.73
C GLY A 41 -21.32 13.44 1.68
N GLY A 42 -20.64 14.59 1.76
CA GLY A 42 -21.00 15.71 2.64
C GLY A 42 -20.64 15.56 4.13
N GLN A 43 -19.99 14.47 4.57
CA GLN A 43 -19.61 14.25 5.99
C GLN A 43 -18.11 13.98 6.22
N GLY A 44 -17.27 14.16 5.20
CA GLY A 44 -15.83 13.89 5.28
C GLY A 44 -15.05 14.86 6.17
N ILE A 45 -13.95 14.37 6.76
CA ILE A 45 -12.95 15.18 7.45
C ILE A 45 -12.43 16.26 6.47
N PRO A 46 -12.41 17.55 6.85
CA PRO A 46 -11.99 18.60 5.93
C PRO A 46 -10.51 18.44 5.59
N ILE A 47 -10.24 18.14 4.31
CA ILE A 47 -8.90 18.04 3.75
C ILE A 47 -8.38 19.46 3.57
N ARG A 48 -7.35 19.81 4.33
CA ARG A 48 -6.81 21.18 4.38
C ARG A 48 -5.98 21.48 3.14
N ARG A 49 -6.14 22.68 2.61
CA ARG A 49 -5.20 23.27 1.68
C ARG A 49 -4.08 23.97 2.43
N PHE A 50 -2.86 23.49 2.26
CA PHE A 50 -1.66 24.11 2.81
C PHE A 50 -1.00 25.01 1.76
N THR A 51 -0.47 26.14 2.19
CA THR A 51 0.41 26.98 1.36
C THR A 51 1.81 26.38 1.30
N ALA A 52 2.58 26.70 0.25
CA ALA A 52 3.96 26.29 0.16
C ALA A 52 4.78 26.86 1.34
N LYS A 53 4.49 28.11 1.74
CA LYS A 53 5.16 28.78 2.87
C LYS A 53 4.93 28.04 4.19
N GLU A 54 3.72 27.56 4.44
CA GLU A 54 3.43 26.75 5.64
C GLU A 54 4.24 25.46 5.65
N LEU A 55 4.28 24.71 4.53
CA LEU A 55 4.98 23.43 4.48
C LEU A 55 6.51 23.59 4.52
N ILE A 56 7.05 24.62 3.85
CA ILE A 56 8.47 24.98 3.92
C ILE A 56 8.85 25.29 5.38
N LYS A 57 8.04 26.09 6.09
CA LYS A 57 8.27 26.40 7.50
C LYS A 57 8.14 25.16 8.39
N ALA A 58 7.07 24.39 8.23
CA ALA A 58 6.74 23.24 9.07
C ALA A 58 7.80 22.13 9.00
N THR A 59 8.45 21.97 7.85
CA THR A 59 9.47 20.94 7.58
C THR A 59 10.90 21.46 7.68
N ASN A 60 11.09 22.71 8.13
CA ASN A 60 12.39 23.39 8.16
C ASN A 60 13.12 23.32 6.79
N ASN A 61 12.44 23.75 5.73
CA ASN A 61 12.88 23.65 4.34
C ASN A 61 13.10 22.21 3.85
N PHE A 62 12.22 21.27 4.22
CA PHE A 62 12.32 19.86 3.84
C PHE A 62 13.69 19.25 4.22
N LYS A 63 14.19 19.56 5.43
CA LYS A 63 15.55 19.20 5.85
C LYS A 63 15.70 17.72 6.21
N GLU A 64 14.72 17.16 6.91
CA GLU A 64 14.82 15.82 7.50
C GLU A 64 13.93 14.82 6.75
N ILE A 65 14.57 13.94 5.99
CA ILE A 65 13.91 12.78 5.37
C ILE A 65 13.84 11.66 6.39
N VAL A 66 12.62 11.19 6.68
CA VAL A 66 12.36 10.10 7.62
C VAL A 66 11.99 8.80 6.92
N GLY A 67 11.75 8.84 5.61
CA GLY A 67 11.35 7.66 4.86
C GLY A 67 11.22 7.88 3.36
N TYR A 68 10.97 6.78 2.66
CA TYR A 68 10.81 6.72 1.21
C TYR A 68 9.64 5.81 0.85
N THR A 69 8.86 6.21 -0.14
CA THR A 69 7.73 5.44 -0.67
C THR A 69 7.60 5.77 -2.16
N GLY A 70 7.55 4.75 -3.02
CA GLY A 70 7.63 4.93 -4.47
C GLY A 70 8.72 5.91 -4.90
N ASN A 71 8.33 6.94 -5.65
CA ASN A 71 9.21 8.04 -6.08
C ASN A 71 9.18 9.26 -5.15
N CYS A 72 8.81 9.09 -3.89
CA CYS A 72 8.60 10.17 -2.93
C CYS A 72 9.58 10.13 -1.76
N HIS A 73 9.94 11.31 -1.29
CA HIS A 73 10.56 11.49 0.02
C HIS A 73 9.47 11.80 1.05
N ILE A 74 9.59 11.21 2.23
CA ILE A 74 8.75 11.50 3.39
C ILE A 74 9.56 12.35 4.35
N PHE A 75 9.06 13.54 4.66
CA PHE A 75 9.64 14.48 5.59
C PHE A 75 8.82 14.54 6.88
N THR A 76 9.49 14.79 8.00
CA THR A 76 8.81 15.13 9.26
C THR A 76 8.69 16.65 9.39
N GLY A 77 7.68 17.10 10.11
CA GLY A 77 7.49 18.51 10.41
C GLY A 77 6.53 18.73 11.58
N SER A 78 6.33 20.00 11.93
CA SER A 78 5.32 20.40 12.91
C SER A 78 4.48 21.55 12.36
N PHE A 79 3.16 21.39 12.44
CA PHE A 79 2.18 22.37 12.02
C PHE A 79 1.16 22.61 13.14
N ASP A 80 0.98 23.87 13.56
CA ASP A 80 0.18 24.24 14.74
C ASP A 80 0.49 23.39 15.99
N LYS A 81 1.79 23.17 16.25
CA LYS A 81 2.33 22.31 17.33
C LYS A 81 2.00 20.82 17.21
N SER A 82 1.31 20.40 16.16
CA SER A 82 1.01 19.00 15.87
C SER A 82 2.09 18.43 14.93
N PRO A 83 2.63 17.24 15.20
CA PRO A 83 3.54 16.59 14.26
C PRO A 83 2.79 16.24 12.96
N ILE A 84 3.49 16.37 11.83
CA ILE A 84 2.97 16.02 10.51
C ILE A 84 4.00 15.24 9.69
N LEU A 85 3.50 14.43 8.76
CA LEU A 85 4.30 13.83 7.72
C LEU A 85 4.02 14.54 6.40
N VAL A 86 5.07 14.86 5.66
CA VAL A 86 4.96 15.53 4.37
C VAL A 86 5.58 14.65 3.29
N LYS A 87 4.73 14.17 2.38
CA LYS A 87 5.15 13.35 1.25
C LYS A 87 5.32 14.25 0.03
N LYS A 88 6.53 14.27 -0.54
CA LYS A 88 6.87 15.05 -1.72
C LYS A 88 7.54 14.19 -2.77
N PHE A 89 7.04 14.27 -4.00
CA PHE A 89 7.59 13.55 -5.16
C PHE A 89 8.98 14.07 -5.54
N ARG A 90 9.83 13.16 -6.03
CA ARG A 90 11.09 13.52 -6.68
C ARG A 90 10.80 14.08 -8.07
N GLU A 91 11.60 15.05 -8.51
CA GLU A 91 11.35 15.83 -9.72
C GLU A 91 11.92 15.20 -11.02
N PHE A 92 12.11 13.88 -11.05
CA PHE A 92 12.71 13.19 -12.21
C PHE A 92 11.75 12.99 -13.40
N SER A 93 10.44 12.91 -13.15
CA SER A 93 9.41 12.73 -14.20
C SER A 93 8.14 13.51 -13.86
N PRO A 94 8.09 14.83 -14.15
CA PRO A 94 7.05 15.73 -13.65
C PRO A 94 5.62 15.29 -13.97
N ASP A 95 5.34 14.88 -15.21
CA ASP A 95 3.98 14.56 -15.67
C ASP A 95 3.41 13.33 -14.94
N ARG A 96 4.18 12.23 -14.91
CA ARG A 96 3.81 11.01 -14.16
C ARG A 96 3.69 11.27 -12.66
N SER A 97 4.56 12.11 -12.11
CA SER A 97 4.49 12.46 -10.69
C SER A 97 3.26 13.30 -10.36
N LEU A 98 2.81 14.16 -11.29
CA LEU A 98 1.59 14.96 -11.12
C LEU A 98 0.34 14.08 -11.12
N SER A 99 0.16 13.24 -12.14
CA SER A 99 -1.02 12.35 -12.22
C SER A 99 -1.04 11.35 -11.05
N GLY A 100 0.13 10.83 -10.66
CA GLY A 100 0.30 10.03 -9.45
C GLY A 100 -0.09 10.78 -8.17
N ALA A 101 0.32 12.03 -8.00
CA ALA A 101 -0.03 12.84 -6.82
C ALA A 101 -1.53 13.12 -6.72
N ILE A 102 -2.18 13.47 -7.83
CA ILE A 102 -3.63 13.70 -7.88
C ILE A 102 -4.38 12.43 -7.51
N ARG A 103 -3.96 11.29 -8.09
CA ARG A 103 -4.56 9.99 -7.80
C ARG A 103 -4.43 9.61 -6.33
N ASP A 104 -3.24 9.82 -5.77
CA ASP A 104 -2.96 9.55 -4.37
C ASP A 104 -3.84 10.40 -3.44
N ILE A 105 -4.00 11.69 -3.75
CA ILE A 105 -4.91 12.59 -3.01
C ILE A 105 -6.33 12.04 -3.07
N VAL A 106 -6.88 11.77 -4.26
CA VAL A 106 -8.29 11.35 -4.43
C VAL A 106 -8.58 10.03 -3.72
N ILE A 107 -7.73 9.02 -3.90
CA ILE A 107 -7.96 7.69 -3.31
C ILE A 107 -7.73 7.74 -1.79
N THR A 108 -6.65 8.38 -1.32
CA THR A 108 -6.40 8.49 0.13
C THR A 108 -7.52 9.28 0.82
N SER A 109 -8.07 10.31 0.17
CA SER A 109 -9.23 11.05 0.69
C SER A 109 -10.43 10.13 0.94
N ARG A 110 -10.76 9.27 -0.03
CA ARG A 110 -11.83 8.27 0.07
C ARG A 110 -11.56 7.20 1.13
N MET A 111 -10.29 6.89 1.34
CA MET A 111 -9.84 5.90 2.32
C MET A 111 -9.57 6.49 3.70
N SER A 112 -9.72 7.80 3.90
CA SER A 112 -9.31 8.52 5.12
C SER A 112 -9.99 8.07 6.40
N GLN A 113 -11.17 7.43 6.31
CA GLN A 113 -11.88 6.85 7.45
C GLN A 113 -11.46 5.41 7.75
N HIS A 114 -10.74 4.75 6.83
CA HIS A 114 -10.33 3.38 7.03
C HIS A 114 -9.18 3.31 8.05
N LYS A 115 -9.41 2.61 9.16
CA LYS A 115 -8.45 2.54 10.28
C LYS A 115 -7.05 2.03 9.91
N ASN A 116 -6.92 1.28 8.81
CA ASN A 116 -5.64 0.74 8.31
C ASN A 116 -5.06 1.53 7.13
N VAL A 117 -5.51 2.77 6.90
CA VAL A 117 -4.91 3.71 5.94
C VAL A 117 -4.40 4.93 6.71
N LEU A 118 -3.23 5.44 6.33
CA LEU A 118 -2.66 6.62 6.96
C LEU A 118 -3.49 7.85 6.60
N LYS A 119 -3.98 8.57 7.61
CA LYS A 119 -4.92 9.67 7.39
C LYS A 119 -4.26 10.85 6.68
N LEU A 120 -4.85 11.25 5.56
CA LEU A 120 -4.52 12.50 4.89
C LEU A 120 -5.13 13.68 5.66
N LEU A 121 -4.29 14.62 6.08
CA LEU A 121 -4.73 15.89 6.68
C LEU A 121 -4.99 16.95 5.62
N GLY A 122 -4.26 16.90 4.51
CA GLY A 122 -4.33 17.92 3.48
C GLY A 122 -3.29 17.75 2.39
N PHE A 123 -3.21 18.76 1.53
CA PHE A 123 -2.22 18.83 0.46
C PHE A 123 -1.91 20.30 0.11
N SER A 124 -0.83 20.52 -0.63
CA SER A 124 -0.48 21.80 -1.23
C SER A 124 -0.28 21.64 -2.72
N ILE A 125 -0.91 22.50 -3.53
CA ILE A 125 -0.69 22.56 -4.98
C ILE A 125 0.13 23.77 -5.42
N GLU A 126 0.70 24.52 -4.47
CA GLU A 126 1.61 25.66 -4.77
C GLU A 126 3.01 25.19 -5.18
N PHE A 127 3.25 23.87 -5.17
CA PHE A 127 4.45 23.24 -5.70
C PHE A 127 4.18 22.69 -7.11
N LYS A 128 5.24 22.48 -7.89
CA LYS A 128 5.17 21.91 -9.25
C LYS A 128 4.41 20.57 -9.30
N ILE A 129 4.58 19.74 -8.27
CA ILE A 129 3.83 18.51 -8.05
C ILE A 129 3.15 18.66 -6.68
N PRO A 130 1.86 18.32 -6.53
CA PRO A 130 1.17 18.39 -5.26
C PRO A 130 1.93 17.68 -4.13
N VAL A 131 2.02 18.34 -2.99
CA VAL A 131 2.67 17.84 -1.78
C VAL A 131 1.58 17.40 -0.81
N LEU A 132 1.64 16.15 -0.34
CA LEU A 132 0.62 15.57 0.53
C LEU A 132 1.04 15.68 2.01
N VAL A 133 0.08 15.94 2.88
CA VAL A 133 0.29 16.10 4.32
C VAL A 133 -0.55 15.08 5.06
N TYR A 134 0.12 14.24 5.83
CA TYR A 134 -0.47 13.15 6.59
C TYR A 134 -0.36 13.41 8.08
N GLU A 135 -1.23 12.73 8.85
CA GLU A 135 -1.07 12.69 10.28
C GLU A 135 0.28 12.07 10.64
N CYS A 136 0.97 12.67 11.59
CA CYS A 136 2.10 12.06 12.25
C CYS A 136 1.79 12.12 13.74
N ALA A 137 1.47 10.99 14.35
CA ALA A 137 1.21 10.98 15.78
C ALA A 137 2.50 10.92 16.62
N TRP A 138 3.71 11.07 16.02
CA TRP A 138 4.94 10.54 16.64
C TRP A 138 6.17 11.45 16.60
N THR A 139 7.15 11.03 17.40
CA THR A 139 8.59 11.36 17.30
C THR A 139 9.37 10.44 16.37
N LYS A 140 8.86 9.24 16.02
CA LYS A 140 9.41 8.35 14.98
C LYS A 140 8.29 7.60 14.24
N VAL A 141 8.16 7.86 12.95
CA VAL A 141 7.40 7.03 12.00
C VAL A 141 8.28 5.85 11.65
N GLU A 142 7.82 4.62 11.88
CA GLU A 142 8.59 3.45 11.49
C GLU A 142 7.93 2.76 10.29
N GLN A 143 8.55 2.93 9.12
CA GLN A 143 8.20 2.14 7.95
C GLN A 143 8.59 0.68 8.20
N LEU A 144 7.77 -0.26 7.74
CA LEU A 144 7.96 -1.70 7.95
C LEU A 144 9.38 -2.23 7.59
N PRO A 145 10.11 -1.72 6.58
CA PRO A 145 11.48 -2.14 6.30
C PRO A 145 12.43 -1.98 7.50
N ASN A 146 12.24 -0.95 8.32
CA ASN A 146 13.07 -0.66 9.49
C ASN A 146 12.83 -1.66 10.63
N LEU A 147 11.68 -2.34 10.63
CA LEU A 147 11.38 -3.43 11.55
C LEU A 147 11.83 -4.79 11.03
N LEU A 148 11.81 -4.98 9.70
CA LEU A 148 12.06 -6.28 9.07
C LEU A 148 13.55 -6.59 8.81
N TYR A 149 14.33 -5.59 8.38
CA TYR A 149 15.65 -5.82 7.79
C TYR A 149 16.87 -5.50 8.67
N PRO A 150 16.86 -4.53 9.61
CA PRO A 150 18.05 -4.20 10.41
C PRO A 150 18.56 -5.34 11.29
N ARG A 151 19.85 -5.29 11.63
CA ARG A 151 20.48 -6.15 12.65
C ARG A 151 21.15 -5.29 13.74
N PRO A 152 20.99 -5.59 15.04
CA PRO A 152 20.17 -6.68 15.58
C PRO A 152 18.69 -6.40 15.33
N LYS A 153 17.94 -7.43 14.90
CA LYS A 153 16.51 -7.30 14.71
C LYS A 153 15.92 -6.98 16.07
N THR A 154 15.18 -5.88 16.20
CA THR A 154 14.26 -5.70 17.33
C THR A 154 13.31 -6.90 17.35
N ALA A 155 12.74 -7.25 18.51
CA ALA A 155 11.88 -8.43 18.66
C ALA A 155 10.55 -8.27 17.89
N PHE A 156 10.61 -8.36 16.57
CA PHE A 156 9.46 -8.23 15.68
C PHE A 156 8.74 -9.57 15.56
N ARG A 157 7.96 -9.84 16.61
CA ARG A 157 7.36 -11.14 16.89
C ARG A 157 6.36 -11.60 15.84
N TRP A 158 6.17 -12.92 15.71
CA TRP A 158 5.20 -13.51 14.77
C TRP A 158 3.80 -12.90 14.88
N LYS A 159 3.30 -12.73 16.11
CA LYS A 159 1.98 -12.11 16.36
C LYS A 159 1.85 -10.72 15.72
N ASN A 160 2.90 -9.89 15.80
CA ASN A 160 2.88 -8.55 15.21
C ASN A 160 2.86 -8.62 13.69
N ARG A 161 3.63 -9.55 13.09
CA ARG A 161 3.66 -9.76 11.64
C ARG A 161 2.30 -10.23 11.10
N LEU A 162 1.65 -11.15 11.81
CA LEU A 162 0.32 -11.65 11.44
C LEU A 162 -0.76 -10.55 11.56
N ARG A 163 -0.67 -9.71 12.60
CA ARG A 163 -1.55 -8.53 12.76
C ARG A 163 -1.36 -7.56 11.59
N ILE A 164 -0.12 -7.27 11.20
CA ILE A 164 0.20 -6.39 10.07
C ILE A 164 -0.37 -6.94 8.76
N ALA A 165 -0.19 -8.24 8.49
CA ALA A 165 -0.80 -8.87 7.31
C ALA A 165 -2.33 -8.70 7.31
N THR A 166 -2.96 -8.89 8.47
CA THR A 166 -4.42 -8.75 8.62
C THR A 166 -4.88 -7.31 8.42
N ASP A 167 -4.20 -6.34 9.04
CA ASP A 167 -4.48 -4.90 8.92
C ASP A 167 -4.39 -4.41 7.47
N ILE A 168 -3.31 -4.80 6.77
CA ILE A 168 -3.09 -4.41 5.37
C ILE A 168 -4.05 -5.14 4.43
N GLY A 169 -4.34 -6.41 4.70
CA GLY A 169 -5.35 -7.16 3.96
C GLY A 169 -6.73 -6.52 4.07
N ASN A 170 -7.12 -6.02 5.25
CA ASN A 170 -8.38 -5.29 5.45
C ASN A 170 -8.45 -4.05 4.55
N ALA A 171 -7.39 -3.23 4.51
CA ALA A 171 -7.37 -2.00 3.72
C ALA A 171 -7.55 -2.27 2.23
N ILE A 172 -6.87 -3.29 1.70
CA ILE A 172 -6.94 -3.61 0.27
C ILE A 172 -8.26 -4.33 -0.06
N ALA A 173 -8.74 -5.23 0.80
CA ALA A 173 -10.07 -5.83 0.62
C ALA A 173 -11.18 -4.76 0.60
N TYR A 174 -11.03 -3.68 1.38
CA TYR A 174 -11.94 -2.54 1.32
C TYR A 174 -11.87 -1.81 -0.04
N LEU A 175 -10.68 -1.58 -0.60
CA LEU A 175 -10.52 -1.03 -1.96
C LEU A 175 -11.24 -1.87 -3.03
N HIS A 176 -11.20 -3.20 -2.88
CA HIS A 176 -11.78 -4.14 -3.83
C HIS A 176 -13.32 -4.18 -3.77
N THR A 177 -13.92 -3.89 -2.61
CA THR A 177 -15.33 -4.24 -2.34
C THR A 177 -16.22 -3.08 -1.94
N ALA A 178 -15.66 -2.01 -1.35
CA ALA A 178 -16.46 -0.94 -0.76
C ALA A 178 -16.84 0.18 -1.75
N PHE A 179 -16.31 0.14 -2.97
CA PHE A 179 -16.55 1.16 -4.00
C PHE A 179 -17.33 0.59 -5.18
N PRO A 180 -18.21 1.37 -5.85
CA PRO A 180 -18.93 0.92 -7.04
C PRO A 180 -18.02 0.48 -8.18
N ALA A 181 -16.83 1.08 -8.25
CA ALA A 181 -15.75 0.68 -9.14
C ALA A 181 -14.61 0.15 -8.26
N PRO A 182 -14.31 -1.16 -8.29
CA PRO A 182 -13.24 -1.73 -7.49
C PRO A 182 -11.90 -1.04 -7.78
N ILE A 183 -11.13 -0.74 -6.74
CA ILE A 183 -9.82 -0.11 -6.87
C ILE A 183 -8.74 -1.16 -6.65
N VAL A 184 -7.82 -1.33 -7.61
CA VAL A 184 -6.63 -2.18 -7.48
C VAL A 184 -5.45 -1.30 -7.07
N TYR A 185 -4.76 -1.68 -5.99
CA TYR A 185 -3.72 -0.89 -5.34
C TYR A 185 -2.40 -0.87 -6.13
N ARG A 186 -1.96 -2.02 -6.66
CA ARG A 186 -0.85 -2.23 -7.63
C ARG A 186 0.59 -1.99 -7.15
N ASP A 187 0.83 -1.56 -5.92
CA ASP A 187 2.20 -1.39 -5.43
C ASP A 187 2.37 -1.87 -3.98
N LEU A 188 1.80 -3.02 -3.64
CA LEU A 188 1.91 -3.54 -2.28
C LEU A 188 3.32 -4.06 -1.99
N ASN A 189 4.02 -3.33 -1.12
CA ASN A 189 5.33 -3.69 -0.61
C ASN A 189 5.57 -3.07 0.78
N PRO A 190 6.57 -3.54 1.55
CA PRO A 190 6.84 -3.04 2.89
C PRO A 190 7.09 -1.52 2.99
N GLN A 191 7.66 -0.86 1.98
CA GLN A 191 7.93 0.59 2.05
C GLN A 191 6.64 1.42 2.12
N ASN A 192 5.53 0.87 1.60
CA ASN A 192 4.23 1.53 1.60
C ASN A 192 3.40 1.20 2.85
N ILE A 193 4.03 0.64 3.90
CA ILE A 193 3.40 0.28 5.17
C ILE A 193 4.11 1.00 6.31
N VAL A 194 3.34 1.73 7.10
CA VAL A 194 3.78 2.39 8.33
C VAL A 194 3.11 1.71 9.53
N ILE A 195 3.85 1.56 10.63
CA ILE A 195 3.31 1.05 11.89
C ILE A 195 3.11 2.22 12.84
N ASP A 196 1.91 2.35 13.40
CA ASP A 196 1.64 3.37 14.41
C ASP A 196 2.05 2.94 15.83
N GLN A 197 1.97 3.88 16.78
CA GLN A 197 2.30 3.66 18.20
C GLN A 197 1.51 2.52 18.86
N ASP A 198 0.31 2.21 18.35
CA ASP A 198 -0.55 1.14 18.86
C ASP A 198 -0.26 -0.21 18.17
N GLY A 199 0.76 -0.23 17.32
CA GLY A 199 1.18 -1.37 16.52
C GLY A 199 0.19 -1.72 15.40
N VAL A 200 -0.64 -0.76 14.96
CA VAL A 200 -1.57 -0.93 13.82
C VAL A 200 -0.83 -0.59 12.53
N ALA A 201 -0.99 -1.45 11.53
CA ALA A 201 -0.45 -1.16 10.20
C ALA A 201 -1.35 -0.17 9.43
N LYS A 202 -0.70 0.81 8.79
CA LYS A 202 -1.31 1.85 7.96
C LYS A 202 -0.71 1.80 6.55
N LEU A 203 -1.58 1.66 5.55
CA LEU A 203 -1.21 1.73 4.14
C LEU A 203 -1.08 3.19 3.69
N LEU A 204 -0.13 3.48 2.81
CA LEU A 204 0.06 4.77 2.13
C LEU A 204 0.34 4.57 0.64
N GLU A 205 0.54 5.63 -0.15
CA GLU A 205 1.02 5.58 -1.55
C GLU A 205 0.04 4.90 -2.53
N PHE A 206 -1.01 5.62 -2.90
CA PHE A 206 -2.02 5.19 -3.87
C PHE A 206 -1.78 5.74 -5.28
N SER A 207 -0.60 6.31 -5.56
CA SER A 207 -0.32 6.98 -6.84
C SER A 207 -0.35 6.05 -8.05
N LEU A 208 -0.15 4.74 -7.84
CA LEU A 208 -0.16 3.71 -8.88
C LEU A 208 -1.48 2.93 -8.97
N SER A 209 -2.42 3.17 -8.06
CA SER A 209 -3.68 2.45 -8.03
C SER A 209 -4.52 2.73 -9.29
N THR A 210 -5.51 1.89 -9.58
CA THR A 210 -6.44 2.12 -10.70
C THR A 210 -7.81 1.53 -10.38
N SER A 211 -8.85 1.96 -11.10
CA SER A 211 -10.20 1.42 -10.94
C SER A 211 -10.56 0.48 -12.08
N ILE A 212 -11.15 -0.66 -11.75
CA ILE A 212 -11.81 -1.52 -12.73
C ILE A 212 -13.17 -0.90 -13.07
N PRO A 213 -13.52 -0.71 -14.36
CA PRO A 213 -14.82 -0.15 -14.73
C PRO A 213 -15.99 -1.00 -14.23
N PRO A 214 -17.16 -0.39 -13.92
CA PRO A 214 -18.28 -1.12 -13.36
C PRO A 214 -18.82 -2.11 -14.39
N GLY A 215 -19.01 -3.35 -13.97
CA GLY A 215 -19.42 -4.46 -14.86
C GLY A 215 -18.26 -5.17 -15.57
N GLU A 216 -17.04 -4.64 -15.48
CA GLU A 216 -15.83 -5.31 -16.00
C GLU A 216 -15.12 -6.10 -14.91
N SER A 217 -14.37 -7.13 -15.31
CA SER A 217 -13.51 -7.92 -14.40
C SER A 217 -12.04 -7.50 -14.42
N SER A 218 -11.65 -6.67 -15.40
CA SER A 218 -10.26 -6.28 -15.63
C SER A 218 -10.14 -4.92 -16.31
N VAL A 219 -8.94 -4.34 -16.26
CA VAL A 219 -8.57 -3.13 -17.02
C VAL A 219 -7.15 -3.28 -17.54
N GLU A 220 -6.86 -2.77 -18.74
CA GLU A 220 -5.51 -2.71 -19.29
C GLU A 220 -4.86 -1.37 -18.95
N ASP A 221 -3.61 -1.39 -18.50
CA ASP A 221 -2.80 -0.19 -18.23
C ASP A 221 -1.30 -0.55 -18.27
N CYS A 222 -0.44 0.46 -18.22
CA CYS A 222 1.02 0.30 -18.18
C CYS A 222 1.48 -0.60 -17.03
N VAL A 223 2.55 -1.37 -17.25
CA VAL A 223 3.15 -2.21 -16.19
C VAL A 223 3.97 -1.33 -15.25
N VAL A 224 3.57 -1.26 -13.98
CA VAL A 224 4.19 -0.47 -12.90
C VAL A 224 4.21 -1.28 -11.60
N GLY A 225 4.93 -0.77 -10.61
CA GLY A 225 5.02 -1.35 -9.27
C GLY A 225 6.45 -1.73 -8.89
N THR A 226 6.61 -2.27 -7.70
CA THR A 226 7.92 -2.60 -7.15
C THR A 226 8.45 -3.96 -7.62
N THR A 227 9.68 -3.98 -8.16
CA THR A 227 10.35 -5.19 -8.63
C THR A 227 10.39 -6.28 -7.56
N GLY A 228 10.06 -7.51 -7.95
CA GLY A 228 10.02 -8.68 -7.08
C GLY A 228 8.66 -8.97 -6.44
N TYR A 229 7.75 -7.99 -6.36
CA TYR A 229 6.39 -8.20 -5.85
C TYR A 229 5.36 -8.42 -6.96
N GLY A 230 5.70 -8.05 -8.20
CA GLY A 230 4.79 -8.02 -9.35
C GLY A 230 4.12 -9.36 -9.65
N ASP A 231 2.81 -9.30 -9.92
CA ASP A 231 2.03 -10.40 -10.48
C ASP A 231 2.57 -10.76 -11.88
N PRO A 232 2.96 -12.03 -12.13
CA PRO A 232 3.51 -12.44 -13.42
C PRO A 232 2.53 -12.28 -14.58
N GLU A 233 1.22 -12.52 -14.38
CA GLU A 233 0.23 -12.36 -15.47
C GLU A 233 0.11 -10.89 -15.86
N TYR A 234 -0.03 -10.02 -14.88
CA TYR A 234 -0.05 -8.58 -15.09
C TYR A 234 1.26 -8.09 -15.74
N THR A 235 2.41 -8.57 -15.29
CA THR A 235 3.73 -8.15 -15.81
C THR A 235 3.90 -8.52 -17.29
N ILE A 236 3.29 -9.63 -17.72
CA ILE A 236 3.35 -10.11 -19.11
C ILE A 236 2.28 -9.43 -19.98
N THR A 237 1.07 -9.27 -19.46
CA THR A 237 -0.11 -8.93 -20.28
C THR A 237 -0.52 -7.46 -20.20
N GLY A 238 -0.11 -6.74 -19.15
CA GLY A 238 -0.66 -5.41 -18.83
C GLY A 238 -2.10 -5.44 -18.32
N ILE A 239 -2.70 -6.63 -18.18
CA ILE A 239 -4.09 -6.80 -17.71
C ILE A 239 -4.10 -6.82 -16.19
N ILE A 240 -4.89 -5.93 -15.61
CA ILE A 240 -5.02 -5.75 -14.17
C ILE A 240 -6.37 -6.32 -13.73
N THR A 241 -6.33 -7.13 -12.68
CA THR A 241 -7.51 -7.68 -12.00
C THR A 241 -7.36 -7.49 -10.49
N LEU A 242 -8.39 -7.81 -9.71
CA LEU A 242 -8.27 -7.87 -8.25
C LEU A 242 -7.19 -8.88 -7.80
N LYS A 243 -6.95 -9.92 -8.62
CA LYS A 243 -5.94 -10.96 -8.36
C LYS A 243 -4.50 -10.44 -8.42
N THR A 244 -4.29 -9.28 -9.05
CA THR A 244 -2.99 -8.60 -9.08
C THR A 244 -2.56 -8.20 -7.67
N ASP A 245 -3.45 -7.61 -6.88
CA ASP A 245 -3.17 -7.29 -5.48
C ASP A 245 -3.07 -8.54 -4.61
N VAL A 246 -3.85 -9.60 -4.89
CA VAL A 246 -3.77 -10.87 -4.15
C VAL A 246 -2.37 -11.48 -4.26
N TYR A 247 -1.77 -11.45 -5.44
CA TYR A 247 -0.41 -11.91 -5.63
C TYR A 247 0.59 -11.10 -4.81
N MET A 248 0.53 -9.77 -4.89
CA MET A 248 1.42 -8.89 -4.13
C MET A 248 1.23 -9.06 -2.62
N PHE A 249 0.00 -9.33 -2.17
CA PHE A 249 -0.30 -9.66 -0.78
C PHE A 249 0.35 -10.97 -0.35
N GLY A 250 0.28 -12.00 -1.19
CA GLY A 250 1.01 -13.25 -0.96
C GLY A 250 2.51 -13.04 -0.82
N MET A 251 3.11 -12.20 -1.69
CA MET A 251 4.52 -11.83 -1.59
C MET A 251 4.85 -11.10 -0.29
N LEU A 252 4.01 -10.14 0.13
CA LEU A 252 4.15 -9.47 1.43
C LEU A 252 4.10 -10.47 2.59
N LEU A 253 3.18 -11.43 2.56
CA LEU A 253 3.06 -12.46 3.59
C LEU A 253 4.31 -13.36 3.65
N LEU A 254 4.88 -13.74 2.50
CA LEU A 254 6.17 -14.44 2.45
C LEU A 254 7.32 -13.60 3.04
N VAL A 255 7.39 -12.31 2.72
CA VAL A 255 8.38 -11.39 3.30
C VAL A 255 8.23 -11.30 4.82
N LEU A 256 7.00 -11.22 5.33
CA LEU A 256 6.73 -11.22 6.77
C LEU A 256 7.13 -12.54 7.45
N LEU A 257 6.89 -13.69 6.82
CA LEU A 257 7.25 -15.01 7.35
C LEU A 257 8.76 -15.25 7.39
N THR A 258 9.48 -14.79 6.36
CA THR A 258 10.90 -15.09 6.17
C THR A 258 11.84 -14.00 6.67
N GLY A 259 11.37 -12.76 6.75
CA GLY A 259 12.22 -11.59 6.93
C GLY A 259 13.21 -11.37 5.79
N LYS A 260 12.99 -11.99 4.63
CA LYS A 260 13.85 -11.89 3.44
C LYS A 260 13.24 -10.94 2.42
N LYS A 261 14.09 -10.34 1.59
CA LYS A 261 13.65 -9.54 0.43
C LYS A 261 13.03 -10.45 -0.63
N PRO A 262 12.11 -9.95 -1.47
CA PRO A 262 11.42 -10.76 -2.49
C PRO A 262 12.35 -11.30 -3.57
N LEU A 263 13.46 -10.61 -3.82
CA LEU A 263 14.54 -11.02 -4.71
C LEU A 263 15.85 -10.95 -3.95
N ASP A 264 16.63 -12.01 -4.08
CA ASP A 264 17.98 -12.10 -3.56
C ASP A 264 18.96 -12.40 -4.72
N PRO A 265 20.08 -11.68 -4.85
CA PRO A 265 21.02 -11.87 -5.95
C PRO A 265 21.59 -13.30 -6.06
N TYR A 266 21.61 -14.05 -4.96
CA TYR A 266 22.23 -15.38 -4.90
C TYR A 266 21.20 -16.50 -4.96
N SER A 267 20.07 -16.33 -4.28
CA SER A 267 19.02 -17.36 -4.15
C SER A 267 17.79 -17.11 -5.04
N GLY A 268 17.74 -15.99 -5.75
CA GLY A 268 16.71 -15.68 -6.74
C GLY A 268 15.39 -15.26 -6.11
N SER A 269 14.29 -15.76 -6.68
CA SER A 269 12.92 -15.44 -6.29
C SER A 269 12.56 -16.07 -4.93
N LEU A 270 12.12 -15.23 -3.99
CA LEU A 270 11.70 -15.68 -2.65
C LEU A 270 10.59 -16.73 -2.74
N LYS A 271 9.60 -16.50 -3.61
CA LYS A 271 8.49 -17.44 -3.85
C LYS A 271 9.01 -18.82 -4.24
N ASP A 272 9.93 -18.89 -5.20
CA ASP A 272 10.42 -20.17 -5.73
C ASP A 272 11.28 -20.89 -4.69
N CYS A 273 12.10 -20.14 -3.95
CA CYS A 273 12.85 -20.65 -2.81
C CYS A 273 11.92 -21.23 -1.74
N VAL A 274 10.85 -20.53 -1.35
CA VAL A 274 9.86 -21.03 -0.39
C VAL A 274 9.15 -22.28 -0.93
N LYS A 275 8.70 -22.27 -2.18
CA LYS A 275 8.05 -23.42 -2.82
C LYS A 275 8.95 -24.66 -2.81
N ASP A 276 10.23 -24.52 -3.13
CA ASP A 276 11.20 -25.62 -3.08
C ASP A 276 11.37 -26.15 -1.64
N HIS A 277 11.56 -25.27 -0.67
CA HIS A 277 11.75 -25.71 0.72
C HIS A 277 10.52 -26.43 1.27
N VAL A 278 9.30 -25.97 0.96
CA VAL A 278 8.07 -26.66 1.36
C VAL A 278 7.97 -28.04 0.72
N LYS A 279 8.23 -28.16 -0.59
CA LYS A 279 8.21 -29.46 -1.30
C LYS A 279 9.19 -30.48 -0.71
N ASN A 280 10.33 -30.01 -0.20
CA ASN A 280 11.37 -30.85 0.38
C ASN A 280 11.24 -31.02 1.91
N ASN A 281 10.09 -30.67 2.52
CA ASN A 281 9.86 -30.73 3.97
C ASN A 281 10.89 -29.92 4.81
N ARG A 282 11.45 -28.86 4.24
CA ARG A 282 12.42 -27.95 4.89
C ARG A 282 11.77 -26.66 5.39
N PHE A 283 10.56 -26.75 5.93
CA PHE A 283 9.75 -25.61 6.37
C PHE A 283 10.49 -24.65 7.31
N ASN A 284 11.17 -25.17 8.34
CA ASN A 284 11.89 -24.36 9.34
C ASN A 284 13.05 -23.54 8.76
N LYS A 285 13.56 -23.87 7.56
CA LYS A 285 14.64 -23.12 6.90
C LYS A 285 14.14 -21.85 6.20
N ILE A 286 12.83 -21.70 6.08
CA ILE A 286 12.17 -20.57 5.43
C ILE A 286 11.98 -19.41 6.39
N LEU A 287 11.63 -19.74 7.65
CA LEU A 287 11.19 -18.80 8.66
C LEU A 287 12.32 -17.88 9.13
N ASP A 288 11.93 -16.67 9.52
CA ASP A 288 12.83 -15.73 10.17
C ASP A 288 13.38 -16.29 11.49
N ASP A 289 14.69 -16.18 11.72
CA ASP A 289 15.36 -16.63 12.95
C ASP A 289 14.70 -16.07 14.22
N THR A 290 14.18 -14.83 14.16
CA THR A 290 13.47 -14.22 15.30
C THR A 290 12.16 -14.94 15.61
N ILE A 291 11.43 -15.41 14.60
CA ILE A 291 10.20 -16.20 14.75
C ILE A 291 10.54 -17.59 15.28
N LEU A 292 11.63 -18.20 14.79
CA LEU A 292 12.06 -19.53 15.24
C LEU A 292 12.48 -19.52 16.71
N ALA A 293 13.14 -18.47 17.15
CA ALA A 293 13.60 -18.31 18.53
C ALA A 293 12.46 -18.03 19.55
N GLU A 294 11.28 -17.61 19.10
CA GLU A 294 10.12 -17.40 19.98
C GLU A 294 9.63 -18.73 20.57
N ASP A 295 9.24 -18.75 21.85
CA ASP A 295 8.43 -19.84 22.37
C ASP A 295 6.99 -19.73 21.85
N GLY A 296 6.30 -20.86 21.67
CA GLY A 296 4.94 -20.89 21.10
C GLY A 296 4.43 -22.27 20.73
N GLY A 297 5.27 -23.31 20.89
CA GLY A 297 4.91 -24.72 20.74
C GLY A 297 4.18 -25.06 19.44
N ILE A 298 3.35 -26.10 19.51
CA ILE A 298 2.57 -26.66 18.39
C ILE A 298 1.65 -25.60 17.78
N ARG A 299 1.09 -24.69 18.59
CA ARG A 299 0.15 -23.67 18.12
C ARG A 299 0.81 -22.70 17.16
N LYS A 300 1.97 -22.15 17.53
CA LYS A 300 2.72 -21.24 16.65
C LYS A 300 3.10 -21.94 15.35
N GLU A 301 3.52 -23.19 15.43
CA GLU A 301 3.86 -24.01 14.26
C GLU A 301 2.66 -24.18 13.31
N GLN A 302 1.49 -24.53 13.82
CA GLN A 302 0.26 -24.64 13.02
C GLN A 302 -0.11 -23.31 12.35
N GLN A 303 0.03 -22.19 13.07
CA GLN A 303 -0.22 -20.85 12.50
C GLN A 303 0.74 -20.55 11.35
N LEU A 304 2.03 -20.80 11.55
CA LEU A 304 3.06 -20.56 10.55
C LEU A 304 2.83 -21.43 9.30
N GLN A 305 2.52 -22.71 9.48
CA GLN A 305 2.22 -23.63 8.38
C GLN A 305 0.99 -23.18 7.58
N ALA A 306 -0.10 -22.81 8.28
CA ALA A 306 -1.30 -22.29 7.64
C ALA A 306 -1.04 -20.98 6.89
N SER A 307 -0.24 -20.08 7.46
CA SER A 307 0.14 -18.81 6.82
C SER A 307 1.02 -19.00 5.59
N VAL A 308 1.99 -19.93 5.61
CA VAL A 308 2.80 -20.27 4.43
C VAL A 308 1.92 -20.88 3.34
N ALA A 309 1.04 -21.82 3.68
CA ALA A 309 0.13 -22.42 2.71
C ALA A 309 -0.79 -21.37 2.06
N LEU A 310 -1.32 -20.44 2.87
CA LEU A 310 -2.13 -19.33 2.38
C LEU A 310 -1.33 -18.39 1.47
N ALA A 311 -0.11 -18.02 1.86
CA ALA A 311 0.78 -17.19 1.04
C ALA A 311 1.08 -17.85 -0.32
N LEU A 312 1.40 -19.15 -0.32
CA LEU A 312 1.69 -19.90 -1.53
C LEU A 312 0.49 -19.98 -2.49
N ARG A 313 -0.73 -20.10 -1.96
CA ARG A 313 -1.97 -20.01 -2.76
C ARG A 313 -2.17 -18.63 -3.37
N CYS A 314 -1.85 -17.56 -2.62
CA CYS A 314 -1.96 -16.19 -3.12
C CYS A 314 -0.99 -15.90 -4.26
N VAL A 315 0.21 -16.51 -4.24
CA VAL A 315 1.25 -16.30 -5.27
C VAL A 315 1.23 -17.34 -6.40
N GLU A 316 0.10 -18.02 -6.63
CA GLU A 316 -0.04 -18.90 -7.79
C GLU A 316 0.13 -18.12 -9.10
N ASN A 317 0.70 -18.77 -10.12
CA ASN A 317 1.01 -18.08 -11.39
C ASN A 317 -0.26 -17.60 -12.08
N LYS A 318 -1.29 -18.46 -12.11
CA LYS A 318 -2.58 -18.10 -12.68
C LYS A 318 -3.50 -17.46 -11.64
N GLY A 319 -4.09 -16.32 -11.98
CA GLY A 319 -4.96 -15.53 -11.13
C GLY A 319 -6.23 -16.28 -10.73
N GLU A 320 -6.75 -17.12 -11.61
CA GLU A 320 -7.91 -18.00 -11.37
C GLU A 320 -7.71 -18.96 -10.19
N ASN A 321 -6.46 -19.33 -9.89
CA ASN A 321 -6.12 -20.24 -8.79
C ASN A 321 -5.93 -19.51 -7.45
N ARG A 322 -5.87 -18.17 -7.48
CA ARG A 322 -5.70 -17.35 -6.28
C ARG A 322 -7.07 -17.13 -5.62
N PRO A 323 -7.18 -17.13 -4.29
CA PRO A 323 -8.42 -16.81 -3.58
C PRO A 323 -8.82 -15.34 -3.78
N GLU A 324 -10.02 -14.97 -3.34
CA GLU A 324 -10.37 -13.54 -3.19
C GLU A 324 -9.70 -12.95 -1.95
N LEU A 325 -9.34 -11.66 -1.98
CA LEU A 325 -8.60 -11.07 -0.86
C LEU A 325 -9.42 -11.04 0.44
N VAL A 326 -10.75 -10.94 0.34
CA VAL A 326 -11.66 -11.05 1.49
C VAL A 326 -11.50 -12.42 2.17
N GLU A 327 -11.47 -13.51 1.38
CA GLU A 327 -11.29 -14.87 1.90
C GLU A 327 -9.91 -15.05 2.55
N VAL A 328 -8.88 -14.43 1.97
CA VAL A 328 -7.52 -14.43 2.54
C VAL A 328 -7.52 -13.77 3.92
N VAL A 329 -8.16 -12.60 4.05
CA VAL A 329 -8.27 -11.87 5.31
C VAL A 329 -9.07 -12.66 6.35
N GLU A 330 -10.18 -13.27 5.96
CA GLU A 330 -10.95 -14.14 6.84
C GLU A 330 -10.13 -15.33 7.34
N LYS A 331 -9.34 -15.95 6.45
CA LYS A 331 -8.45 -17.04 6.83
C LYS A 331 -7.33 -16.58 7.76
N LEU A 332 -6.75 -15.39 7.55
CA LEU A 332 -5.77 -14.81 8.45
C LEU A 332 -6.35 -14.54 9.85
N ARG A 333 -7.56 -13.99 9.93
CA ARG A 333 -8.26 -13.80 11.21
C ARG A 333 -8.54 -15.14 11.88
N TRP A 334 -8.89 -16.17 11.12
CA TRP A 334 -9.03 -17.53 11.67
C TRP A 334 -7.69 -18.05 12.21
N ILE A 335 -6.59 -17.93 11.45
CA ILE A 335 -5.25 -18.32 11.89
C ILE A 335 -4.87 -17.59 13.20
N GLU A 336 -5.17 -16.29 13.29
CA GLU A 336 -4.94 -15.49 14.50
C GLU A 336 -5.81 -15.98 15.68
N ARG A 337 -7.07 -16.31 15.42
CA ARG A 337 -8.12 -16.67 16.39
C ARG A 337 -8.26 -18.14 16.73
N SER A 338 -7.55 -19.07 16.08
CA SER A 338 -7.53 -20.52 16.40
C SER A 338 -6.89 -20.80 17.78
N VAL A 339 -7.44 -20.13 18.79
CA VAL A 339 -7.05 -19.93 20.19
C VAL A 339 -8.20 -20.38 21.11
N HIS A 340 -9.39 -20.67 20.58
CA HIS A 340 -10.59 -20.94 21.38
C HIS A 340 -11.29 -22.26 21.08
N LEU A 341 -10.68 -23.16 20.31
CA LEU A 341 -11.27 -24.46 19.97
C LEU A 341 -10.33 -25.61 20.32
N PHE A 342 -9.87 -25.66 21.57
CA PHE A 342 -9.48 -26.90 22.25
C PHE A 342 -9.68 -26.72 23.75
#